data_AF-A0A5J4WUA1-F1
#
_entry.id   AF-A0A5J4WUA1-F1
#
_cell.length_a   1.000
_cell.length_b   1.000
_cell.length_c   1.000
_cell.angle_alpha   90.00
_cell.angle_beta   90.00
_cell.angle_gamma   90.00
#
_symmetry.space_group_name_H-M   'P 1'
#
loop_
_entity.id
_entity.type
_entity.pdbx_description
1 polymer ?
#
loop_
_entity_poly.entity_id
_entity_poly.type
_entity_poly.pdbx_seq_one_letter_code
_entity_poly.pdbx_strand_id
1 'polypeptide(L)'
;MEKSTYHPNLTEQSVSITGSDVETIIPRLIQDLEYNNTNLHAPALRQLLDIILDNCENKELSSKYKLMPLLNKFVGNVENNEEFVLSTTISHVIGVRNGSDDKNILAGVVTESIIPTIFSPDEKSSNSGSKALFDLIEENEIIRNSLMTTGFIQKVQQAFTNKQQSSSSSQIESTTPYHVKSELLDIINKLVTIQYLEKSNKVKDEESETLQTENIKLIKEIEKIKVEYPQVIPHEYNIMNGLTGVGQDILMDIISEMRNILDAVQFVGVNKKTLNLKNHSRFLKIVSTLDLQIEIHNSDLTDFELSDVDGTMKRISKKQTKYNTVSLIQVLEDGIWSFEAEFNNTSDLTGCFGIVRDTYIIPASTNPFVNPHGQHIAFMSGNGWYPQGNVFYKGTQTAGNSPFSINQIIKMEYDSYQSTLIFFVDGKQQPVYISGIKDKVRFIVHMYWAGSSCLIRSLNKLEAPTSGYVASEQAVQW
;
A
#
# COMPACT_ATOMS: atom_id res chain seq x y z
N MET A 1 -12.89 -6.63 31.57
CA MET A 1 -12.52 -5.22 31.35
C MET A 1 -12.18 -5.07 29.88
N GLU A 2 -12.87 -4.13 29.25
CA GLU A 2 -12.70 -3.59 27.88
C GLU A 2 -12.70 -4.58 26.70
N LYS A 3 -13.90 -4.80 26.14
CA LYS A 3 -14.08 -5.17 24.74
C LYS A 3 -14.56 -3.94 23.98
N SER A 4 -13.67 -3.41 23.16
CA SER A 4 -13.96 -2.47 22.08
C SER A 4 -14.86 -3.14 21.05
N THR A 5 -16.08 -2.62 20.89
CA THR A 5 -16.99 -3.00 19.80
C THR A 5 -16.89 -1.96 18.69
N TYR A 6 -16.05 -2.29 17.72
CA TYR A 6 -16.01 -1.72 16.39
C TYR A 6 -17.38 -1.89 15.72
N HIS A 7 -18.10 -0.81 15.42
CA HIS A 7 -19.30 -0.83 14.59
C HIS A 7 -18.90 -0.53 13.12
N PRO A 8 -19.31 -1.37 12.14
CA PRO A 8 -18.97 -1.13 10.74
C PRO A 8 -19.90 -0.10 10.08
N ASN A 9 -19.31 0.65 9.16
CA ASN A 9 -19.91 1.56 8.16
C ASN A 9 -21.40 1.28 7.86
N LEU A 10 -22.25 2.26 8.17
CA LEU A 10 -23.54 2.42 7.50
C LEU A 10 -23.29 3.33 6.29
N THR A 11 -23.29 2.71 5.12
CA THR A 11 -23.46 3.38 3.83
C THR A 11 -24.79 4.13 3.87
N GLU A 12 -24.76 5.45 3.67
CA GLU A 12 -25.96 6.29 3.53
C GLU A 12 -26.74 5.85 2.29
N GLN A 13 -27.73 4.99 2.50
CA GLN A 13 -28.90 4.90 1.65
C GLN A 13 -29.92 5.87 2.20
N SER A 14 -30.44 6.77 1.36
CA SER A 14 -31.59 7.62 1.66
C SER A 14 -32.81 6.74 1.96
N VAL A 15 -33.01 6.42 3.24
CA VAL A 15 -34.17 5.67 3.71
C VAL A 15 -35.38 6.60 3.64
N SER A 16 -36.31 6.30 2.73
CA SER A 16 -37.66 6.84 2.79
C SER A 16 -38.26 6.45 4.15
N ILE A 17 -38.42 7.43 5.04
CA ILE A 17 -38.97 7.24 6.38
C ILE A 17 -40.42 6.76 6.23
N THR A 18 -40.73 5.55 6.71
CA THR A 18 -42.07 4.99 6.59
C THR A 18 -43.02 5.67 7.59
N GLY A 19 -44.33 5.58 7.37
CA GLY A 19 -45.32 6.13 8.31
C GLY A 19 -45.18 5.61 9.75
N SER A 20 -44.64 4.39 9.94
CA SER A 20 -44.34 3.81 11.26
C SER A 20 -43.14 4.46 11.94
N ASP A 21 -42.13 4.89 11.18
CA ASP A 21 -40.92 5.52 11.72
C ASP A 21 -41.22 6.93 12.21
N VAL A 22 -42.09 7.66 11.51
CA VAL A 22 -42.54 9.01 11.90
C VAL A 22 -43.20 9.03 13.28
N GLU A 23 -43.97 7.99 13.62
CA GLU A 23 -44.65 7.89 14.93
C GLU A 23 -43.69 7.67 16.11
N THR A 24 -42.48 7.19 15.84
CA THR A 24 -41.46 6.97 16.88
C THR A 24 -40.43 8.11 16.94
N ILE A 25 -40.10 8.71 15.80
CA ILE A 25 -39.05 9.73 15.68
C ILE A 25 -39.54 11.09 16.18
N ILE A 26 -40.75 11.54 15.79
CA ILE A 26 -41.23 12.88 16.17
C ILE A 26 -41.32 13.07 17.70
N PRO A 27 -41.87 12.12 18.49
CA PRO A 27 -41.90 12.28 19.95
C PRO A 27 -40.50 12.45 20.58
N ARG A 28 -39.50 11.74 20.04
CA ARG A 28 -38.11 11.88 20.49
C ARG A 28 -37.55 13.26 20.14
N LEU A 29 -37.79 13.74 18.92
CA LEU A 29 -37.38 15.09 18.50
C LEU A 29 -38.02 16.17 19.37
N ILE A 30 -39.31 16.03 19.71
CA ILE A 30 -40.00 16.94 20.63
C ILE A 30 -39.31 16.94 21.99
N GLN A 31 -38.98 15.76 22.52
CA GLN A 31 -38.24 15.64 23.78
C GLN A 31 -36.89 16.37 23.71
N ASP A 32 -36.14 16.21 22.62
CA ASP A 32 -34.85 16.89 22.43
C ASP A 32 -35.01 18.42 22.37
N LEU A 33 -36.10 18.93 21.76
CA LEU A 33 -36.44 20.36 21.67
C LEU A 33 -36.98 20.96 22.99
N GLU A 34 -37.59 20.14 23.83
CA GLU A 34 -38.07 20.52 25.16
C GLU A 34 -36.95 20.51 26.20
N TYR A 35 -35.96 19.62 26.04
CA TYR A 35 -34.83 19.47 26.96
C TYR A 35 -33.92 20.71 26.99
N ASN A 36 -33.25 20.95 28.13
CA ASN A 36 -32.41 22.15 28.35
C ASN A 36 -31.05 22.14 27.61
N ASN A 37 -30.77 21.12 26.80
CA ASN A 37 -29.51 21.03 26.06
C ASN A 37 -29.65 21.70 24.68
N THR A 38 -29.18 22.95 24.58
CA THR A 38 -29.24 23.74 23.36
C THR A 38 -28.50 23.10 22.18
N ASN A 39 -27.49 22.26 22.43
CA ASN A 39 -26.72 21.60 21.36
C ASN A 39 -27.53 20.56 20.58
N LEU A 40 -28.69 20.13 21.10
CA LEU A 40 -29.57 19.19 20.42
C LEU A 40 -30.67 19.88 19.62
N HIS A 41 -30.90 21.18 19.83
CA HIS A 41 -32.04 21.88 19.25
C HIS A 41 -31.90 22.06 17.74
N ALA A 42 -30.77 22.57 17.26
CA ALA A 42 -30.56 22.76 15.82
C ALA A 42 -30.61 21.44 15.03
N PRO A 43 -29.91 20.35 15.41
CA PRO A 43 -30.05 19.05 14.71
C PRO A 43 -31.48 18.51 14.74
N ALA A 44 -32.18 18.63 15.87
CA ALA A 44 -33.57 18.17 15.98
C ALA A 44 -34.54 18.98 15.09
N LEU A 45 -34.32 20.30 14.96
CA LEU A 45 -35.10 21.14 14.05
C LEU A 45 -34.85 20.79 12.58
N ARG A 46 -33.60 20.55 12.17
CA ARG A 46 -33.29 20.12 10.79
C ARG A 46 -33.92 18.78 10.45
N GLN A 47 -33.78 17.79 11.34
CA GLN A 47 -34.44 16.50 11.14
C GLN A 47 -35.97 16.62 11.12
N LEU A 48 -36.55 17.50 11.94
CA LEU A 48 -37.99 17.78 11.91
C LEU A 48 -38.41 18.41 10.58
N LEU A 49 -37.60 19.32 10.03
CA LEU A 49 -37.84 19.92 8.71
C LEU A 49 -37.84 18.85 7.61
N ASP A 50 -36.87 17.94 7.62
CA ASP A 50 -36.80 16.84 6.66
C ASP A 50 -38.03 15.95 6.72
N ILE A 51 -38.46 15.55 7.92
CA ILE A 51 -39.69 14.75 8.11
C ILE A 51 -40.91 15.49 7.57
N ILE A 52 -41.00 16.81 7.77
CA ILE A 52 -42.09 17.65 7.28
C ILE A 52 -42.12 17.71 5.75
N LEU A 53 -40.95 17.84 5.12
CA LEU A 53 -40.81 17.83 3.66
C LEU A 53 -41.15 16.44 3.10
N ASP A 54 -40.67 15.38 3.74
CA ASP A 54 -40.85 14.02 3.26
C ASP A 54 -42.28 13.51 3.36
N ASN A 55 -43.00 13.96 4.38
CA ASN A 55 -44.38 13.57 4.63
C ASN A 55 -45.39 14.58 4.10
N CYS A 56 -45.02 15.45 3.13
CA CYS A 56 -45.83 16.56 2.61
C CYS A 56 -47.35 16.29 2.53
N GLU A 57 -47.78 15.13 2.05
CA GLU A 57 -49.18 14.69 1.94
C GLU A 57 -49.95 14.57 3.29
N ASN A 58 -49.26 14.32 4.41
CA ASN A 58 -49.83 14.16 5.74
C ASN A 58 -50.13 15.51 6.43
N LYS A 59 -51.22 16.16 6.01
CA LYS A 59 -51.61 17.50 6.49
C LYS A 59 -51.93 17.57 7.99
N GLU A 60 -52.24 16.44 8.63
CA GLU A 60 -52.52 16.36 10.06
C GLU A 60 -51.27 16.25 10.93
N LEU A 61 -50.08 16.09 10.35
CA LEU A 61 -48.83 15.90 11.09
C LEU A 61 -48.56 17.04 12.08
N SER A 62 -48.71 18.29 11.63
CA SER A 62 -48.45 19.48 12.45
C SER A 62 -49.43 19.61 13.62
N SER A 63 -50.72 19.31 13.38
CA SER A 63 -51.76 19.37 14.42
C SER A 63 -51.67 18.21 15.40
N LYS A 64 -51.40 16.99 14.93
CA LYS A 64 -51.22 15.77 15.75
C LYS A 64 -50.15 15.97 16.82
N TYR A 65 -49.01 16.56 16.44
CA TYR A 65 -47.87 16.74 17.33
C TYR A 65 -47.74 18.16 17.92
N LYS A 66 -48.71 19.04 17.64
CA LYS A 66 -48.72 20.43 18.14
C LYS A 66 -47.39 21.16 17.88
N LEU A 67 -46.90 21.08 16.64
CA LEU A 67 -45.58 21.61 16.28
C LEU A 67 -45.50 23.14 16.38
N MET A 68 -46.59 23.86 16.07
CA MET A 68 -46.60 25.33 16.11
C MET A 68 -46.28 25.93 17.50
N PRO A 69 -46.94 25.50 18.59
CA PRO A 69 -46.54 25.89 19.94
C PRO A 69 -45.06 25.62 20.28
N LEU A 70 -44.53 24.48 19.82
CA LEU A 70 -43.14 24.08 20.06
C LEU A 70 -42.16 25.02 19.33
N LEU A 71 -42.43 25.32 18.06
CA LEU A 71 -41.60 26.20 17.23
C LEU A 71 -41.60 27.64 17.77
N ASN A 72 -42.74 28.13 18.28
CA ASN A 72 -42.86 29.47 18.85
C ASN A 72 -41.95 29.72 20.06
N LYS A 73 -41.50 28.67 20.77
CA LYS A 73 -40.50 28.78 21.85
C LYS A 73 -39.19 29.42 21.35
N PHE A 74 -38.81 29.14 20.11
CA PHE A 74 -37.58 29.63 19.50
C PHE A 74 -37.77 31.00 18.83
N VAL A 75 -39.00 31.34 18.43
CA VAL A 75 -39.36 32.66 17.87
C VAL A 75 -39.32 33.77 18.93
N GLY A 76 -39.55 33.43 20.20
CA GLY A 76 -39.55 34.39 21.32
C GLY A 76 -38.15 34.80 21.84
N ASN A 77 -37.07 34.20 21.34
CA ASN A 77 -35.71 34.59 21.71
C ASN A 77 -35.27 35.83 20.94
N VAL A 78 -34.72 36.82 21.64
CA VAL A 78 -34.28 38.11 21.05
C VAL A 78 -33.04 37.96 20.17
N GLU A 79 -32.32 36.86 20.31
CA GLU A 79 -31.13 36.54 19.51
C GLU A 79 -31.54 35.72 18.29
N ASN A 80 -31.33 36.28 17.09
CA ASN A 80 -31.52 35.60 15.80
C ASN A 80 -30.45 34.52 15.62
N ASN A 81 -30.57 33.41 16.37
CA ASN A 81 -29.69 32.25 16.33
C ASN A 81 -30.14 31.21 15.28
N GLU A 82 -29.38 30.13 15.11
CA GLU A 82 -29.69 29.08 14.13
C GLU A 82 -31.07 28.45 14.38
N GLU A 83 -31.44 28.21 15.64
CA GLU A 83 -32.73 27.65 16.03
C GLU A 83 -33.90 28.57 15.69
N PHE A 84 -33.72 29.89 15.83
CA PHE A 84 -34.70 30.88 15.39
C PHE A 84 -34.91 30.80 13.87
N VAL A 85 -33.84 30.72 13.08
CA VAL A 85 -33.93 30.62 11.61
C VAL A 85 -34.63 29.32 11.20
N LEU A 86 -34.24 28.19 11.78
CA LEU A 86 -34.84 26.89 11.48
C LEU A 86 -36.32 26.83 11.91
N SER A 87 -36.67 27.33 13.10
CA SER A 87 -38.04 27.28 13.60
C SER A 87 -39.01 28.17 12.81
N THR A 88 -38.58 29.37 12.43
CA THR A 88 -39.35 30.27 11.55
C THR A 88 -39.53 29.69 10.16
N THR A 89 -38.47 29.08 9.61
CA THR A 89 -38.52 28.37 8.33
C THR A 89 -39.50 27.21 8.35
N ILE A 90 -39.43 26.34 9.37
CA ILE A 90 -40.37 25.23 9.53
C ILE A 90 -41.81 25.74 9.66
N SER A 91 -42.01 26.82 10.41
CA SER A 91 -43.33 27.45 10.56
C SER A 91 -43.88 27.95 9.22
N HIS A 92 -43.02 28.57 8.39
CA HIS A 92 -43.39 29.03 7.05
C HIS A 92 -43.73 27.85 6.12
N VAL A 93 -42.91 26.79 6.13
CA VAL A 93 -43.15 25.57 5.35
C VAL A 93 -44.47 24.91 5.75
N ILE A 94 -44.76 24.75 7.05
CA ILE A 94 -46.05 24.21 7.53
C ILE A 94 -47.21 25.08 7.04
N GLY A 95 -47.05 26.41 7.05
CA GLY A 95 -48.07 27.34 6.56
C GLY A 95 -48.39 27.16 5.07
N VAL A 96 -47.35 27.04 4.22
CA VAL A 96 -47.50 26.88 2.76
C VAL A 96 -47.92 25.47 2.38
N ARG A 97 -47.53 24.45 3.16
CA ARG A 97 -47.87 23.03 2.95
C ARG A 97 -49.36 22.73 2.89
N ASN A 98 -50.22 23.58 3.44
CA ASN A 98 -51.66 23.44 3.26
C ASN A 98 -52.13 23.67 1.81
N GLY A 99 -51.31 24.30 0.96
CA GLY A 99 -51.62 24.62 -0.43
C GLY A 99 -50.88 23.79 -1.48
N SER A 100 -49.86 23.00 -1.13
CA SER A 100 -49.09 22.18 -2.06
C SER A 100 -48.50 20.94 -1.38
N ASP A 101 -48.63 19.80 -2.05
CA ASP A 101 -48.03 18.52 -1.66
C ASP A 101 -46.73 18.23 -2.45
N ASP A 102 -46.21 19.18 -3.25
CA ASP A 102 -44.98 19.02 -4.01
C ASP A 102 -43.74 19.37 -3.16
N LYS A 103 -42.88 18.37 -2.93
CA LYS A 103 -41.63 18.50 -2.16
C LYS A 103 -40.68 19.58 -2.71
N ASN A 104 -40.63 19.76 -4.03
CA ASN A 104 -39.76 20.76 -4.65
C ASN A 104 -40.27 22.18 -4.38
N ILE A 105 -41.59 22.36 -4.40
CA ILE A 105 -42.21 23.65 -4.05
C ILE A 105 -41.92 23.98 -2.58
N LEU A 106 -42.07 23.00 -1.67
CA LEU A 106 -41.79 23.19 -0.25
C LEU A 106 -40.29 23.42 0.04
N ALA A 107 -39.39 22.77 -0.69
CA ALA A 107 -37.96 23.06 -0.63
C ALA A 107 -37.64 24.46 -1.18
N GLY A 108 -38.39 24.94 -2.18
CA GLY A 108 -38.38 26.35 -2.61
C GLY A 108 -38.66 27.29 -1.45
N VAL A 109 -39.76 27.03 -0.73
CA VAL A 109 -40.19 27.80 0.45
C VAL A 109 -39.14 27.83 1.56
N VAL A 110 -38.43 26.72 1.79
CA VAL A 110 -37.30 26.66 2.74
C VAL A 110 -36.22 27.67 2.34
N THR A 111 -35.76 27.59 1.08
CA THR A 111 -34.69 28.47 0.60
C THR A 111 -35.12 29.94 0.59
N GLU A 112 -36.36 30.23 0.19
CA GLU A 112 -36.93 31.58 0.19
C GLU A 112 -37.04 32.18 1.60
N SER A 113 -37.24 31.35 2.62
CA SER A 113 -37.31 31.78 4.02
C SER A 113 -35.94 32.16 4.59
N ILE A 114 -34.89 31.42 4.24
CA ILE A 114 -33.56 31.57 4.84
C ILE A 114 -32.73 32.64 4.12
N ILE A 115 -32.85 32.75 2.80
CA ILE A 115 -32.06 33.70 1.98
C ILE A 115 -32.11 35.14 2.52
N PRO A 116 -33.27 35.73 2.87
CA PRO A 116 -33.33 37.09 3.41
C PRO A 116 -32.46 37.28 4.66
N THR A 117 -32.40 36.27 5.53
CA THR A 117 -31.61 36.30 6.77
C THR A 117 -30.11 36.32 6.47
N ILE A 118 -29.65 35.57 5.47
CA ILE A 118 -28.26 35.57 5.01
C ILE A 118 -27.84 36.96 4.51
N PHE A 119 -28.73 37.66 3.79
CA PHE A 119 -28.46 39.00 3.26
C PHE A 119 -28.66 40.12 4.29
N SER A 120 -28.83 39.79 5.58
CA SER A 120 -29.01 40.77 6.64
C SER A 120 -27.75 41.64 6.82
N PRO A 121 -27.90 42.96 7.04
CA PRO A 121 -26.78 43.82 7.41
C PRO A 121 -26.25 43.53 8.83
N ASP A 122 -27.04 42.86 9.67
CA ASP A 122 -26.61 42.39 10.98
C ASP A 122 -25.83 41.07 10.85
N GLU A 123 -24.57 41.09 11.26
CA GLU A 123 -23.64 39.96 11.14
C GLU A 123 -24.12 38.72 11.89
N LYS A 124 -24.72 38.87 13.08
CA LYS A 124 -25.22 37.71 13.85
C LYS A 124 -26.39 37.02 13.14
N SER A 125 -27.30 37.81 12.59
CA SER A 125 -28.43 37.30 11.82
C SER A 125 -27.96 36.63 10.54
N SER A 126 -27.05 37.28 9.80
CA SER A 126 -26.43 36.75 8.58
C SER A 126 -25.78 35.39 8.84
N ASN A 127 -24.90 35.32 9.86
CA ASN A 127 -24.20 34.11 10.28
C ASN A 127 -25.16 32.98 10.68
N SER A 128 -26.24 33.30 11.40
CA SER A 128 -27.23 32.28 11.78
C SER A 128 -28.02 31.75 10.58
N GLY A 129 -28.33 32.62 9.61
CA GLY A 129 -28.94 32.23 8.34
C GLY A 129 -28.03 31.36 7.49
N SER A 130 -26.75 31.73 7.39
CA SER A 130 -25.78 31.00 6.58
C SER A 130 -25.43 29.66 7.20
N LYS A 131 -25.26 29.60 8.52
CA LYS A 131 -25.06 28.35 9.26
C LYS A 131 -26.24 27.38 9.08
N ALA A 132 -27.47 27.85 9.25
CA ALA A 132 -28.66 27.03 9.05
C ALA A 132 -28.73 26.48 7.61
N LEU A 133 -28.46 27.32 6.60
CA LEU A 133 -28.48 26.89 5.21
C LEU A 133 -27.32 25.93 4.88
N PHE A 134 -26.14 26.18 5.43
CA PHE A 134 -24.93 25.38 5.20
C PHE A 134 -25.16 23.92 5.63
N ASP A 135 -25.70 23.70 6.82
CA ASP A 135 -26.01 22.36 7.33
C ASP A 135 -27.15 21.71 6.53
N LEU A 136 -28.19 22.46 6.15
CA LEU A 136 -29.31 21.94 5.34
C LEU A 136 -28.88 21.49 3.94
N ILE A 137 -27.91 22.16 3.31
CA ILE A 137 -27.38 21.78 1.99
C ILE A 137 -26.62 20.45 2.06
N GLU A 138 -25.96 20.17 3.17
CA GLU A 138 -25.26 18.92 3.43
C GLU A 138 -26.23 17.77 3.66
N GLU A 139 -27.28 18.01 4.44
CA GLU A 139 -28.21 16.98 4.89
C GLU A 139 -29.34 16.68 3.87
N ASN A 140 -29.77 17.65 3.06
CA ASN A 140 -30.98 17.52 2.22
C ASN A 140 -30.77 17.84 0.72
N GLU A 141 -30.89 16.81 -0.12
CA GLU A 141 -30.76 16.92 -1.58
C GLU A 141 -31.83 17.82 -2.23
N ILE A 142 -33.06 17.76 -1.75
CA ILE A 142 -34.17 18.52 -2.35
C ILE A 142 -33.98 20.02 -2.10
N ILE A 143 -33.53 20.40 -0.90
CA ILE A 143 -33.16 21.79 -0.56
C ILE A 143 -31.97 22.25 -1.40
N ARG A 144 -30.95 21.40 -1.56
CA ARG A 144 -29.80 21.67 -2.43
C ARG A 144 -30.22 21.92 -3.88
N ASN A 145 -31.06 21.06 -4.45
CA ASN A 145 -31.57 21.19 -5.82
C ASN A 145 -32.45 22.44 -5.97
N SER A 146 -33.23 22.77 -4.95
CA SER A 146 -34.01 24.00 -4.89
C SER A 146 -33.11 25.24 -5.03
N LEU A 147 -32.02 25.36 -4.27
CA LEU A 147 -31.10 26.51 -4.41
C LEU A 147 -30.54 26.67 -5.82
N MET A 148 -30.25 25.55 -6.50
CA MET A 148 -29.72 25.57 -7.85
C MET A 148 -30.75 26.03 -8.89
N THR A 149 -32.04 25.99 -8.56
CA THR A 149 -33.16 26.26 -9.49
C THR A 149 -33.99 27.50 -9.13
N THR A 150 -33.98 27.97 -7.88
CA THR A 150 -34.80 29.10 -7.38
C THR A 150 -34.12 30.47 -7.47
N GLY A 151 -33.02 30.56 -8.22
CA GLY A 151 -32.35 31.82 -8.53
C GLY A 151 -31.45 32.38 -7.43
N PHE A 152 -31.13 31.58 -6.41
CA PHE A 152 -30.11 31.89 -5.41
C PHE A 152 -28.79 32.31 -6.05
N ILE A 153 -28.33 31.59 -7.08
CA ILE A 153 -27.09 31.91 -7.82
C ILE A 153 -27.12 33.32 -8.42
N GLN A 154 -28.27 33.79 -8.91
CA GLN A 154 -28.37 35.16 -9.44
C GLN A 154 -28.30 36.20 -8.31
N LYS A 155 -28.91 35.93 -7.15
CA LYS A 155 -28.80 36.81 -5.97
C LYS A 155 -27.36 36.91 -5.46
N VAL A 156 -26.65 35.78 -5.45
CA VAL A 156 -25.22 35.72 -5.13
C VAL A 156 -24.43 36.58 -6.12
N GLN A 157 -24.60 36.37 -7.43
CA GLN A 157 -23.92 37.17 -8.45
C GLN A 157 -24.19 38.68 -8.27
N GLN A 158 -25.43 39.07 -7.97
CA GLN A 158 -25.79 40.45 -7.67
C GLN A 158 -25.06 40.99 -6.44
N ALA A 159 -24.96 40.20 -5.37
CA ALA A 159 -24.22 40.57 -4.15
C ALA A 159 -22.74 40.87 -4.41
N PHE A 160 -22.12 40.19 -5.37
CA PHE A 160 -20.72 40.40 -5.77
C PHE A 160 -20.54 41.44 -6.87
N THR A 161 -21.60 41.82 -7.58
CA THR A 161 -21.53 42.80 -8.68
C THR A 161 -21.73 44.22 -8.15
N ASN A 162 -20.64 44.95 -7.90
CA ASN A 162 -20.70 46.39 -7.64
C ASN A 162 -21.09 47.12 -8.94
N LYS A 163 -22.29 47.70 -9.01
CA LYS A 163 -22.56 48.73 -10.03
C LYS A 163 -21.79 50.00 -9.65
N GLN A 164 -20.58 50.18 -10.18
CA GLN A 164 -20.06 51.53 -10.37
C GLN A 164 -20.84 52.17 -11.53
N GLN A 165 -21.98 52.79 -11.23
CA GLN A 165 -22.57 53.77 -12.12
C GLN A 165 -22.21 55.16 -11.62
N SER A 166 -21.24 55.75 -12.32
CA SER A 166 -21.02 57.18 -12.41
C SER A 166 -22.34 57.94 -12.58
N SER A 167 -22.81 58.64 -11.56
CA SER A 167 -23.17 60.07 -11.61
C SER A 167 -23.88 60.52 -10.32
N SER A 168 -23.37 61.63 -9.79
CA SER A 168 -23.95 62.56 -8.82
C SER A 168 -25.45 62.39 -8.49
N SER A 169 -25.78 61.84 -7.34
CA SER A 169 -26.59 62.52 -6.30
C SER A 169 -26.62 61.67 -5.03
N SER A 170 -26.65 62.34 -3.90
CA SER A 170 -26.58 61.81 -2.54
C SER A 170 -27.66 60.77 -2.22
N GLN A 171 -27.35 59.48 -2.32
CA GLN A 171 -27.92 58.41 -1.50
C GLN A 171 -26.81 57.41 -1.16
N ILE A 172 -26.74 56.97 0.09
CA ILE A 172 -25.78 55.96 0.56
C ILE A 172 -26.11 54.67 -0.19
N GLU A 173 -25.35 54.34 -1.25
CA GLU A 173 -25.47 53.04 -1.91
C GLU A 173 -25.07 51.97 -0.91
N SER A 174 -26.04 51.16 -0.46
CA SER A 174 -25.83 50.06 0.47
C SER A 174 -25.01 48.97 -0.23
N THR A 175 -23.69 49.10 -0.13
CA THR A 175 -22.77 48.03 -0.55
C THR A 175 -23.03 46.79 0.31
N THR A 176 -23.20 45.64 -0.32
CA THR A 176 -23.38 44.36 0.38
C THR A 176 -22.23 44.17 1.39
N PRO A 177 -22.52 43.97 2.68
CA PRO A 177 -21.49 43.83 3.70
C PRO A 177 -20.51 42.69 3.40
N TYR A 178 -19.28 42.81 3.89
CA TYR A 178 -18.25 41.81 3.66
C TYR A 178 -18.56 40.46 4.30
N HIS A 179 -19.21 40.44 5.49
CA HIS A 179 -19.61 39.20 6.14
C HIS A 179 -20.58 38.39 5.27
N VAL A 180 -21.61 39.05 4.71
CA VAL A 180 -22.54 38.43 3.75
C VAL A 180 -21.79 37.83 2.56
N LYS A 181 -20.83 38.56 1.98
CA LYS A 181 -20.04 38.03 0.84
C LYS A 181 -19.22 36.81 1.23
N SER A 182 -18.59 36.82 2.41
CA SER A 182 -17.81 35.68 2.91
C SER A 182 -18.70 34.45 3.08
N GLU A 183 -19.85 34.62 3.74
CA GLU A 183 -20.79 33.53 4.01
C GLU A 183 -21.40 32.94 2.74
N LEU A 184 -21.75 33.79 1.76
CA LEU A 184 -22.21 33.33 0.44
C LEU A 184 -21.14 32.50 -0.28
N LEU A 185 -19.85 32.86 -0.14
CA LEU A 185 -18.76 32.11 -0.74
C LEU A 185 -18.62 30.71 -0.12
N ASP A 186 -18.78 30.60 1.20
CA ASP A 186 -18.75 29.32 1.92
C ASP A 186 -19.88 28.39 1.46
N ILE A 187 -21.09 28.94 1.31
CA ILE A 187 -22.26 28.20 0.81
C ILE A 187 -22.03 27.71 -0.63
N ILE A 188 -21.53 28.57 -1.54
CA ILE A 188 -21.21 28.16 -2.92
C ILE A 188 -20.16 27.06 -2.93
N ASN A 189 -19.09 27.22 -2.15
CA ASN A 189 -17.99 26.26 -2.12
C ASN A 189 -18.49 24.88 -1.67
N LYS A 190 -19.37 24.83 -0.65
CA LYS A 190 -20.02 23.60 -0.21
C LYS A 190 -20.88 22.98 -1.31
N LEU A 191 -21.73 23.77 -1.97
CA LEU A 191 -22.58 23.30 -3.08
C LEU A 191 -21.77 22.66 -4.21
N VAL A 192 -20.71 23.33 -4.66
CA VAL A 192 -19.82 22.83 -5.72
C VAL A 192 -19.11 21.54 -5.29
N THR A 193 -18.67 21.47 -4.04
CA THR A 193 -17.97 20.29 -3.50
C THR A 193 -18.89 19.07 -3.47
N ILE A 194 -20.11 19.21 -2.96
CA ILE A 194 -21.09 18.11 -2.92
C ILE A 194 -21.40 17.63 -4.34
N GLN A 195 -21.67 18.55 -5.26
CA GLN A 195 -22.00 18.21 -6.65
C GLN A 195 -20.86 17.46 -7.36
N TYR A 196 -19.60 17.80 -7.05
CA TYR A 196 -18.43 17.07 -7.58
C TYR A 196 -18.35 15.64 -7.02
N LEU A 197 -18.56 15.47 -5.71
CA LEU A 197 -18.51 14.17 -5.05
C LEU A 197 -19.62 13.23 -5.55
N GLU A 198 -20.85 13.73 -5.68
CA GLU A 198 -21.99 12.97 -6.24
C GLU A 198 -21.71 12.47 -7.65
N LYS A 199 -21.16 13.34 -8.51
CA LYS A 199 -20.78 12.96 -9.88
C LYS A 199 -19.69 11.88 -9.90
N SER A 200 -18.69 11.98 -9.02
CA SER A 200 -17.62 10.98 -8.95
C SER A 200 -18.10 9.64 -8.43
N ASN A 201 -19.05 9.61 -7.50
CA ASN A 201 -19.61 8.36 -6.96
C ASN A 201 -20.49 7.66 -8.00
N LYS A 202 -21.34 8.40 -8.72
CA LYS A 202 -22.19 7.83 -9.78
C LYS A 202 -21.41 7.09 -10.86
N VAL A 203 -20.24 7.61 -11.26
CA VAL A 203 -19.36 6.94 -12.24
C VAL A 203 -18.82 5.61 -11.70
N LYS A 204 -18.46 5.55 -10.41
CA LYS A 204 -17.98 4.31 -9.77
C LYS A 204 -19.10 3.27 -9.63
N ASP A 205 -20.32 3.70 -9.34
CA ASP A 205 -21.47 2.81 -9.22
C ASP A 205 -21.83 2.18 -10.59
N GLU A 206 -21.84 2.97 -11.66
CA GLU A 206 -22.05 2.49 -13.04
C GLU A 206 -20.96 1.47 -13.47
N GLU A 207 -19.69 1.71 -13.12
CA GLU A 207 -18.59 0.77 -13.36
C GLU A 207 -18.74 -0.52 -12.53
N SER A 208 -19.21 -0.42 -11.29
CA SER A 208 -19.48 -1.60 -10.44
C SER A 208 -20.63 -2.46 -10.98
N GLU A 209 -21.73 -1.85 -11.42
CA GLU A 209 -22.90 -2.57 -11.97
C GLU A 209 -22.57 -3.30 -13.29
N THR A 210 -21.75 -2.68 -14.14
CA THR A 210 -21.29 -3.31 -15.39
C THR A 210 -20.40 -4.52 -15.12
N LEU A 211 -19.42 -4.40 -14.20
CA LEU A 211 -18.58 -5.51 -13.76
C LEU A 211 -19.37 -6.63 -13.08
N GLN A 212 -20.40 -6.28 -12.30
CA GLN A 212 -21.28 -7.27 -11.67
C GLN A 212 -22.08 -8.04 -12.71
N THR A 213 -22.59 -7.36 -13.74
CA THR A 213 -23.32 -7.98 -14.86
C THR A 213 -22.41 -8.91 -15.66
N GLU A 214 -21.16 -8.51 -15.92
CA GLU A 214 -20.17 -9.33 -16.61
C GLU A 214 -19.78 -10.56 -15.79
N ASN A 215 -19.57 -10.41 -14.48
CA ASN A 215 -19.35 -11.54 -13.57
C ASN A 215 -20.51 -12.54 -13.59
N ILE A 216 -21.76 -12.07 -13.58
CA ILE A 216 -22.93 -12.95 -13.67
C ILE A 216 -22.93 -13.74 -15.00
N LYS A 217 -22.52 -13.12 -16.11
CA LYS A 217 -22.39 -13.82 -17.40
C LYS A 217 -21.30 -14.89 -17.35
N LEU A 218 -20.12 -14.56 -16.82
CA LEU A 218 -19.01 -15.50 -16.68
C LEU A 218 -19.35 -16.67 -15.75
N ILE A 219 -20.06 -16.43 -14.65
CA ILE A 219 -20.53 -17.49 -13.74
C ILE A 219 -21.45 -18.46 -14.49
N LYS A 220 -22.41 -17.96 -15.26
CA LYS A 220 -23.31 -18.81 -16.07
C LYS A 220 -22.55 -19.62 -17.13
N GLU A 221 -21.53 -19.01 -17.74
CA GLU A 221 -20.69 -19.69 -18.73
C GLU A 221 -19.82 -20.78 -18.07
N ILE A 222 -19.25 -20.49 -16.91
CA ILE A 222 -18.55 -21.48 -16.08
C ILE A 222 -19.49 -22.64 -15.72
N GLU A 223 -20.71 -22.37 -15.26
CA GLU A 223 -21.70 -23.42 -14.95
C GLU A 223 -22.02 -24.28 -16.17
N LYS A 224 -22.14 -23.67 -17.35
CA LYS A 224 -22.33 -24.40 -18.61
C LYS A 224 -21.14 -25.32 -18.92
N ILE A 225 -19.90 -24.83 -18.79
CA ILE A 225 -18.69 -25.62 -19.01
C ILE A 225 -18.58 -26.76 -17.99
N LYS A 226 -18.98 -26.56 -16.72
CA LYS A 226 -19.01 -27.62 -15.69
C LYS A 226 -19.91 -28.79 -16.09
N VAL A 227 -21.05 -28.51 -16.72
CA VAL A 227 -21.98 -29.55 -17.19
C VAL A 227 -21.44 -30.25 -18.45
N GLU A 228 -20.85 -29.49 -19.37
CA GLU A 228 -20.41 -30.00 -20.67
C GLU A 228 -19.08 -30.77 -20.59
N TYR A 229 -18.19 -30.40 -19.65
CA TYR A 229 -16.85 -30.98 -19.48
C TYR A 229 -16.51 -31.28 -18.01
N PRO A 230 -17.17 -32.27 -17.37
CA PRO A 230 -16.95 -32.59 -15.94
C PRO A 230 -15.52 -33.06 -15.61
N GLN A 231 -14.72 -33.40 -16.63
CA GLN A 231 -13.33 -33.87 -16.51
C GLN A 231 -12.30 -32.74 -16.62
N VAL A 232 -12.69 -31.52 -17.04
CA VAL A 232 -11.78 -30.41 -17.39
C VAL A 232 -11.71 -29.35 -16.28
N ILE A 233 -12.63 -29.38 -15.32
CA ILE A 233 -12.65 -28.42 -14.21
C ILE A 233 -12.40 -29.18 -12.90
N PRO A 234 -11.23 -29.02 -12.27
CA PRO A 234 -11.04 -29.44 -10.89
C PRO A 234 -12.07 -28.71 -10.01
N HIS A 235 -13.07 -29.44 -9.51
CA HIS A 235 -14.19 -28.89 -8.74
C HIS A 235 -13.86 -28.61 -7.26
N GLU A 236 -12.60 -28.78 -6.86
CA GLU A 236 -12.16 -28.48 -5.51
C GLU A 236 -10.90 -27.61 -5.55
N TYR A 237 -11.10 -26.29 -5.53
CA TYR A 237 -10.12 -25.42 -4.89
C TYR A 237 -10.27 -25.58 -3.38
N ASN A 238 -9.91 -26.76 -2.87
CA ASN A 238 -9.74 -26.99 -1.45
C ASN A 238 -8.44 -26.33 -1.01
N ILE A 239 -8.45 -24.99 -0.92
CA ILE A 239 -7.42 -24.23 -0.19
C ILE A 239 -7.73 -24.36 1.32
N MET A 240 -7.72 -25.60 1.78
CA MET A 240 -7.37 -26.02 3.11
C MET A 240 -6.19 -26.97 2.86
N ASN A 241 -4.96 -26.44 2.95
CA ASN A 241 -3.69 -27.17 2.89
C ASN A 241 -3.10 -27.51 1.49
N GLY A 242 -3.07 -26.59 0.52
CA GLY A 242 -2.19 -26.69 -0.66
C GLY A 242 -2.84 -26.40 -2.03
N LEU A 243 -2.03 -26.34 -3.09
CA LEU A 243 -2.49 -26.50 -4.47
C LEU A 243 -2.70 -28.00 -4.73
N THR A 244 -3.84 -28.38 -5.31
CA THR A 244 -4.18 -29.78 -5.56
C THR A 244 -3.07 -30.47 -6.36
N GLY A 245 -2.47 -31.51 -5.79
CA GLY A 245 -1.36 -32.27 -6.41
C GLY A 245 0.05 -31.76 -6.12
N VAL A 246 0.23 -30.67 -5.37
CA VAL A 246 1.55 -30.02 -5.17
C VAL A 246 2.01 -29.96 -3.70
N GLY A 247 1.22 -30.50 -2.76
CA GLY A 247 1.57 -30.58 -1.34
C GLY A 247 1.15 -29.36 -0.51
N GLN A 248 1.16 -29.53 0.82
CA GLN A 248 0.63 -28.55 1.78
C GLN A 248 1.44 -27.26 1.87
N ASP A 249 2.74 -27.32 1.59
CA ASP A 249 3.69 -26.22 1.78
C ASP A 249 4.19 -25.59 0.47
N ILE A 250 3.54 -25.88 -0.66
CA ILE A 250 3.98 -25.40 -1.98
C ILE A 250 4.19 -23.88 -2.04
N LEU A 251 3.38 -23.09 -1.34
CA LEU A 251 3.55 -21.63 -1.31
C LEU A 251 4.80 -21.23 -0.54
N MET A 252 5.20 -22.01 0.45
CA MET A 252 6.46 -21.82 1.18
C MET A 252 7.65 -22.18 0.30
N ASP A 253 7.54 -23.26 -0.47
CA ASP A 253 8.58 -23.69 -1.41
C ASP A 253 8.74 -22.66 -2.54
N ILE A 254 7.64 -22.10 -3.04
CA ILE A 254 7.66 -20.99 -4.01
C ILE A 254 8.39 -19.77 -3.44
N ILE A 255 8.11 -19.36 -2.18
CA ILE A 255 8.81 -18.23 -1.55
C ILE A 255 10.30 -18.55 -1.38
N SER A 256 10.68 -19.79 -1.05
CA SER A 256 12.09 -20.16 -0.90
C SER A 256 12.90 -20.15 -2.21
N GLU A 257 12.23 -20.31 -3.36
CA GLU A 257 12.85 -20.22 -4.68
C GLU A 257 12.92 -18.77 -5.21
N MET A 258 12.31 -17.80 -4.52
CA MET A 258 12.41 -16.41 -4.91
C MET A 258 13.85 -15.90 -4.74
N ARG A 259 14.24 -14.96 -5.60
CA ARG A 259 15.59 -14.36 -5.54
C ARG A 259 15.60 -12.98 -4.89
N ASN A 260 14.47 -12.27 -4.94
CA ASN A 260 14.33 -10.91 -4.44
C ASN A 260 13.34 -10.87 -3.27
N ILE A 261 13.77 -10.26 -2.17
CA ILE A 261 12.92 -10.07 -0.99
C ILE A 261 11.66 -9.26 -1.29
N LEU A 262 11.71 -8.31 -2.23
CA LEU A 262 10.56 -7.51 -2.63
C LEU A 262 9.49 -8.36 -3.32
N ASP A 263 9.90 -9.32 -4.15
CA ASP A 263 8.98 -10.24 -4.82
C ASP A 263 8.30 -11.15 -3.79
N ALA A 264 9.07 -11.62 -2.79
CA ALA A 264 8.52 -12.39 -1.67
C ALA A 264 7.54 -11.57 -0.82
N VAL A 265 7.86 -10.31 -0.53
CA VAL A 265 6.97 -9.40 0.19
C VAL A 265 5.69 -9.16 -0.61
N GLN A 266 5.79 -8.91 -1.92
CA GLN A 266 4.62 -8.75 -2.79
C GLN A 266 3.77 -10.02 -2.82
N PHE A 267 4.39 -11.19 -3.00
CA PHE A 267 3.71 -12.48 -3.03
C PHE A 267 2.95 -12.78 -1.73
N VAL A 268 3.59 -12.56 -0.58
CA VAL A 268 2.97 -12.68 0.75
C VAL A 268 1.85 -11.64 0.92
N GLY A 269 2.01 -10.45 0.34
CA GLY A 269 1.06 -9.34 0.41
C GLY A 269 -0.15 -9.45 -0.52
N VAL A 270 -0.17 -10.38 -1.48
CA VAL A 270 -1.25 -10.46 -2.50
C VAL A 270 -2.64 -10.62 -1.89
N ASN A 271 -2.81 -11.46 -0.85
CA ASN A 271 -4.11 -11.65 -0.20
C ASN A 271 -4.00 -12.17 1.24
N LYS A 272 -5.14 -12.23 1.93
CA LYS A 272 -5.21 -12.70 3.33
C LYS A 272 -4.70 -14.14 3.55
N LYS A 273 -4.79 -15.02 2.55
CA LYS A 273 -4.31 -16.41 2.65
C LYS A 273 -2.80 -16.49 2.52
N THR A 274 -2.19 -15.79 1.54
CA THR A 274 -0.72 -15.73 1.42
C THR A 274 -0.10 -14.95 2.58
N LEU A 275 -0.81 -13.96 3.14
CA LEU A 275 -0.36 -13.24 4.34
C LEU A 275 -0.18 -14.16 5.56
N ASN A 276 -0.94 -15.25 5.67
CA ASN A 276 -0.79 -16.22 6.76
C ASN A 276 0.54 -17.00 6.68
N LEU A 277 1.21 -17.03 5.52
CA LEU A 277 2.52 -17.65 5.37
C LEU A 277 3.56 -17.02 6.31
N LYS A 278 3.39 -15.75 6.69
CA LYS A 278 4.26 -15.08 7.67
C LYS A 278 4.31 -15.76 9.04
N ASN A 279 3.26 -16.50 9.39
CA ASN A 279 3.15 -17.20 10.67
C ASN A 279 3.74 -18.62 10.60
N HIS A 280 4.17 -19.08 9.42
CA HIS A 280 4.75 -20.40 9.24
C HIS A 280 6.15 -20.46 9.86
N SER A 281 6.50 -21.57 10.49
CA SER A 281 7.79 -21.74 11.18
C SER A 281 9.00 -21.56 10.24
N ARG A 282 8.89 -22.00 8.97
CA ARG A 282 9.92 -21.82 7.93
C ARG A 282 10.04 -20.38 7.41
N PHE A 283 9.05 -19.52 7.62
CA PHE A 283 8.98 -18.20 6.97
C PHE A 283 10.18 -17.31 7.31
N LEU A 284 10.50 -17.17 8.60
CA LEU A 284 11.63 -16.35 9.04
C LEU A 284 12.96 -16.85 8.48
N LYS A 285 13.12 -18.18 8.38
CA LYS A 285 14.31 -18.80 7.80
C LYS A 285 14.44 -18.44 6.31
N ILE A 286 13.34 -18.53 5.56
CA ILE A 286 13.32 -18.17 4.14
C ILE A 286 13.60 -16.67 3.94
N VAL A 287 12.91 -15.79 4.66
CA VAL A 287 13.13 -14.34 4.57
C VAL A 287 14.56 -13.96 4.94
N SER A 288 15.15 -14.58 5.97
CA SER A 288 16.56 -14.34 6.32
C SER A 288 17.54 -14.77 5.23
N THR A 289 17.15 -15.72 4.37
CA THR A 289 17.95 -16.15 3.23
C THR A 289 17.80 -15.17 2.06
N LEU A 290 16.60 -14.62 1.86
CA LEU A 290 16.30 -13.61 0.84
C LEU A 290 16.92 -12.23 1.15
N ASP A 291 17.19 -11.94 2.42
CA ASP A 291 17.86 -10.71 2.87
C ASP A 291 19.39 -10.78 2.76
N LEU A 292 19.95 -11.91 2.31
CA LEU A 292 21.40 -12.05 2.09
C LEU A 292 21.83 -11.24 0.87
N GLN A 293 22.23 -10.00 1.12
CA GLN A 293 22.87 -9.18 0.11
C GLN A 293 24.30 -9.65 -0.11
N ILE A 294 24.67 -9.89 -1.37
CA ILE A 294 26.07 -10.06 -1.72
C ILE A 294 26.73 -8.70 -1.51
N GLU A 295 27.71 -8.62 -0.62
CA GLU A 295 28.52 -7.42 -0.41
C GLU A 295 30.00 -7.79 -0.45
N ILE A 296 30.84 -6.88 -0.94
CA ILE A 296 32.26 -7.12 -1.20
C ILE A 296 33.10 -6.18 -0.35
N HIS A 297 33.96 -6.76 0.47
CA HIS A 297 35.03 -6.04 1.13
C HIS A 297 36.20 -5.88 0.14
N ASN A 298 36.31 -4.68 -0.45
CA ASN A 298 37.37 -4.32 -1.39
C ASN A 298 38.32 -3.30 -0.76
N SER A 299 39.58 -3.69 -0.56
CA SER A 299 40.62 -2.81 -0.01
C SER A 299 41.33 -1.93 -1.07
N ASP A 300 41.01 -2.09 -2.36
CA ASP A 300 41.52 -1.27 -3.45
C ASP A 300 40.39 -0.72 -4.33
N LEU A 301 39.87 0.45 -3.94
CA LEU A 301 38.77 1.12 -4.63
C LEU A 301 39.14 1.59 -6.06
N THR A 302 40.41 1.55 -6.45
CA THR A 302 40.87 2.01 -7.77
C THR A 302 40.92 0.90 -8.82
N ASP A 303 40.86 -0.37 -8.39
CA ASP A 303 41.11 -1.52 -9.27
C ASP A 303 39.83 -2.31 -9.61
N PHE A 304 38.79 -2.24 -8.78
CA PHE A 304 37.53 -2.92 -9.03
C PHE A 304 36.36 -1.94 -9.17
N GLU A 305 35.54 -2.17 -10.18
CA GLU A 305 34.19 -1.62 -10.26
C GLU A 305 33.20 -2.67 -9.76
N LEU A 306 32.34 -2.29 -8.82
CA LEU A 306 31.27 -3.13 -8.32
C LEU A 306 29.95 -2.61 -8.87
N SER A 307 29.13 -3.51 -9.41
CA SER A 307 27.79 -3.18 -9.88
C SER A 307 26.82 -4.29 -9.54
N ASP A 308 25.61 -3.92 -9.14
CA ASP A 308 24.52 -4.86 -8.92
C ASP A 308 23.85 -5.18 -10.26
N VAL A 309 23.54 -6.47 -10.47
CA VAL A 309 22.90 -6.99 -11.67
C VAL A 309 21.60 -7.65 -11.24
N ASP A 310 20.49 -7.21 -11.84
CA ASP A 310 19.14 -7.74 -11.58
C ASP A 310 18.76 -7.76 -10.08
N GLY A 311 19.30 -6.80 -9.30
CA GLY A 311 19.01 -6.60 -7.87
C GLY A 311 19.50 -7.69 -6.91
N THR A 312 20.15 -8.74 -7.41
CA THR A 312 20.48 -9.96 -6.62
C THR A 312 21.87 -10.50 -6.90
N MET A 313 22.40 -10.29 -8.12
CA MET A 313 23.74 -10.70 -8.49
C MET A 313 24.70 -9.54 -8.35
N LYS A 314 25.99 -9.84 -8.21
CA LYS A 314 27.02 -8.81 -8.17
C LYS A 314 28.11 -9.05 -9.20
N ARG A 315 28.40 -8.01 -9.98
CA ARG A 315 29.50 -8.01 -10.95
C ARG A 315 30.70 -7.26 -10.38
N ILE A 316 31.85 -7.90 -10.44
CA ILE A 316 33.17 -7.35 -10.11
C ILE A 316 33.92 -7.19 -11.43
N SER A 317 34.13 -5.95 -11.87
CA SER A 317 34.88 -5.64 -13.10
C SER A 317 36.26 -5.11 -12.77
N LYS A 318 37.28 -5.65 -13.40
CA LYS A 318 38.68 -5.31 -13.12
C LYS A 318 39.20 -4.20 -14.03
N LYS A 319 39.82 -3.18 -13.43
CA LYS A 319 40.30 -1.96 -14.11
C LYS A 319 41.78 -2.00 -14.46
N GLN A 320 42.63 -2.60 -13.63
CA GLN A 320 44.07 -2.59 -13.82
C GLN A 320 44.62 -4.02 -13.91
N THR A 321 45.67 -4.20 -14.72
CA THR A 321 46.38 -5.49 -14.82
C THR A 321 47.37 -5.61 -13.68
N LYS A 322 46.91 -6.18 -12.56
CA LYS A 322 47.70 -6.47 -11.35
C LYS A 322 46.98 -7.51 -10.51
N TYR A 323 47.72 -8.25 -9.70
CA TYR A 323 47.14 -9.16 -8.72
C TYR A 323 46.23 -8.40 -7.78
N ASN A 324 45.01 -8.89 -7.56
CA ASN A 324 44.19 -8.38 -6.48
C ASN A 324 43.14 -9.40 -6.05
N THR A 325 42.82 -9.40 -4.76
CA THR A 325 41.87 -10.34 -4.16
C THR A 325 40.87 -9.57 -3.34
N VAL A 326 39.59 -9.89 -3.51
CA VAL A 326 38.49 -9.38 -2.69
C VAL A 326 37.82 -10.53 -1.97
N SER A 327 37.13 -10.20 -0.89
CA SER A 327 36.34 -11.12 -0.09
C SER A 327 34.90 -10.64 0.00
N LEU A 328 33.96 -11.56 0.16
CA LEU A 328 32.62 -11.19 0.60
C LEU A 328 32.69 -10.64 2.04
N ILE A 329 31.73 -9.78 2.40
CA ILE A 329 31.54 -9.32 3.78
C ILE A 329 30.94 -10.45 4.64
N GLN A 330 30.06 -11.27 4.07
CA GLN A 330 29.40 -12.37 4.76
C GLN A 330 30.42 -13.34 5.38
N VAL A 331 30.40 -13.43 6.71
CA VAL A 331 31.10 -14.46 7.49
C VAL A 331 30.31 -15.76 7.42
N LEU A 332 30.98 -16.86 7.08
CA LEU A 332 30.36 -18.17 7.00
C LEU A 332 30.17 -18.74 8.41
N GLU A 333 28.99 -18.49 8.98
CA GLU A 333 28.56 -19.01 10.29
C GLU A 333 28.05 -20.46 10.19
N ASP A 334 27.59 -21.02 11.31
CA ASP A 334 27.05 -22.37 11.40
C ASP A 334 26.00 -22.66 10.33
N GLY A 335 26.10 -23.84 9.71
CA GLY A 335 25.30 -24.27 8.57
C GLY A 335 26.12 -24.65 7.34
N ILE A 336 25.41 -24.77 6.22
CA ILE A 336 25.95 -25.10 4.91
C ILE A 336 25.73 -23.89 4.00
N TRP A 337 26.77 -23.42 3.34
CA TRP A 337 26.75 -22.23 2.50
C TRP A 337 27.16 -22.58 1.08
N SER A 338 26.40 -22.08 0.11
CA SER A 338 26.66 -22.21 -1.32
C SER A 338 26.97 -20.85 -1.91
N PHE A 339 28.09 -20.76 -2.63
CA PHE A 339 28.48 -19.60 -3.42
C PHE A 339 28.62 -20.03 -4.87
N GLU A 340 28.00 -19.29 -5.80
CA GLU A 340 28.14 -19.53 -7.23
C GLU A 340 28.63 -18.29 -7.97
N ALA A 341 29.62 -18.48 -8.83
CA ALA A 341 30.16 -17.40 -9.65
C ALA A 341 30.73 -17.92 -10.98
N GLU A 342 30.87 -17.01 -11.93
CA GLU A 342 31.51 -17.25 -13.22
C GLU A 342 32.42 -16.08 -13.59
N PHE A 343 33.48 -16.35 -14.36
CA PHE A 343 34.30 -15.31 -14.97
C PHE A 343 33.86 -15.05 -16.41
N ASN A 344 33.83 -13.78 -16.82
CA ASN A 344 33.57 -13.33 -18.18
C ASN A 344 34.70 -12.39 -18.67
N ASN A 345 34.84 -12.24 -19.99
CA ASN A 345 35.71 -11.25 -20.64
C ASN A 345 37.21 -11.33 -20.27
N THR A 346 37.76 -12.53 -20.12
CA THR A 346 39.20 -12.72 -19.79
C THR A 346 39.94 -13.38 -20.96
N SER A 347 41.04 -12.83 -21.45
CA SER A 347 41.85 -13.49 -22.51
C SER A 347 42.66 -14.68 -22.00
N ASP A 348 43.10 -14.62 -20.73
CA ASP A 348 43.71 -15.70 -19.96
C ASP A 348 43.07 -15.71 -18.57
N LEU A 349 42.49 -16.83 -18.14
CA LEU A 349 41.71 -16.91 -16.90
C LEU A 349 42.62 -17.03 -15.66
N THR A 350 43.45 -16.01 -15.40
CA THR A 350 44.30 -15.91 -14.20
C THR A 350 43.47 -15.44 -13.00
N GLY A 351 42.52 -16.27 -12.58
CA GLY A 351 41.62 -16.02 -11.46
C GLY A 351 41.40 -17.28 -10.62
N CYS A 352 40.96 -17.10 -9.38
CA CYS A 352 40.63 -18.21 -8.48
C CYS A 352 39.47 -17.87 -7.55
N PHE A 353 38.87 -18.93 -7.02
CA PHE A 353 37.85 -18.87 -5.97
C PHE A 353 38.33 -19.66 -4.75
N GLY A 354 37.97 -19.18 -3.56
CA GLY A 354 38.41 -19.81 -2.33
C GLY A 354 37.82 -19.20 -1.07
N ILE A 355 38.53 -19.39 0.04
CA ILE A 355 38.17 -18.87 1.36
C ILE A 355 39.36 -18.21 2.04
N VAL A 356 39.05 -17.29 2.94
CA VAL A 356 40.01 -16.59 3.81
C VAL A 356 39.55 -16.65 5.26
N ARG A 357 40.50 -16.73 6.21
CA ARG A 357 40.20 -16.53 7.64
C ARG A 357 39.52 -15.18 7.85
N ASP A 358 38.44 -15.16 8.61
CA ASP A 358 37.68 -13.93 8.86
C ASP A 358 38.56 -12.83 9.49
N THR A 359 39.41 -13.23 10.43
CA THR A 359 40.36 -12.36 11.14
C THR A 359 41.44 -11.74 10.25
N TYR A 360 41.58 -12.18 8.99
CA TYR A 360 42.60 -11.69 8.09
C TYR A 360 42.06 -10.57 7.19
N ILE A 361 42.69 -9.41 7.28
CA ILE A 361 42.41 -8.27 6.39
C ILE A 361 43.27 -8.46 5.14
N ILE A 362 42.62 -8.58 3.97
CA ILE A 362 43.29 -8.75 2.68
C ILE A 362 43.80 -7.38 2.19
N PRO A 363 45.11 -7.13 2.09
CA PRO A 363 45.61 -5.85 1.60
C PRO A 363 45.32 -5.64 0.11
N ALA A 364 45.37 -4.39 -0.34
CA ALA A 364 45.35 -4.08 -1.77
C ALA A 364 46.48 -4.80 -2.51
N SER A 365 46.23 -5.18 -3.76
CA SER A 365 47.18 -5.85 -4.64
C SER A 365 47.63 -7.25 -4.18
N THR A 366 46.78 -7.95 -3.43
CA THR A 366 47.10 -9.27 -2.87
C THR A 366 47.14 -10.36 -3.96
N ASN A 367 48.22 -11.16 -3.96
CA ASN A 367 48.26 -12.47 -4.60
C ASN A 367 48.02 -13.56 -3.54
N PRO A 368 46.99 -14.42 -3.68
CA PRO A 368 46.59 -15.35 -2.63
C PRO A 368 47.59 -16.49 -2.41
N PHE A 369 48.51 -16.73 -3.35
CA PHE A 369 49.55 -17.76 -3.21
C PHE A 369 50.78 -17.26 -2.43
N VAL A 370 51.07 -15.95 -2.50
CA VAL A 370 52.32 -15.36 -1.98
C VAL A 370 52.25 -15.17 -0.46
N ASN A 371 53.36 -15.41 0.24
CA ASN A 371 53.46 -15.13 1.67
C ASN A 371 53.41 -13.61 1.94
N PRO A 372 52.70 -13.15 2.98
CA PRO A 372 52.07 -13.95 4.04
C PRO A 372 50.64 -14.42 3.71
N HIS A 373 50.04 -13.96 2.61
CA HIS A 373 48.62 -14.18 2.29
C HIS A 373 48.23 -15.66 2.15
N GLY A 374 49.09 -16.47 1.54
CA GLY A 374 48.88 -17.92 1.36
C GLY A 374 48.82 -18.74 2.65
N GLN A 375 49.11 -18.14 3.81
CA GLN A 375 48.90 -18.75 5.13
C GLN A 375 47.43 -18.63 5.60
N HIS A 376 46.70 -17.67 5.05
CA HIS A 376 45.34 -17.31 5.46
C HIS A 376 44.28 -17.60 4.40
N ILE A 377 44.69 -17.83 3.15
CA ILE A 377 43.81 -18.03 1.99
C ILE A 377 44.05 -19.43 1.42
N ALA A 378 42.97 -20.18 1.21
CA ALA A 378 42.96 -21.41 0.42
C ALA A 378 42.06 -21.22 -0.80
N PHE A 379 42.46 -21.74 -1.96
CA PHE A 379 41.72 -21.52 -3.20
C PHE A 379 41.92 -22.63 -4.23
N MET A 380 41.00 -22.74 -5.18
CA MET A 380 41.14 -23.56 -6.39
C MET A 380 41.48 -22.65 -7.58
N SER A 381 42.53 -22.97 -8.33
CA SER A 381 42.98 -22.16 -9.46
C SER A 381 42.17 -22.42 -10.74
N GLY A 382 41.99 -21.37 -11.54
CA GLY A 382 41.41 -21.48 -12.88
C GLY A 382 42.42 -21.87 -13.95
N ASN A 383 41.95 -21.98 -15.20
CA ASN A 383 42.75 -22.45 -16.34
C ASN A 383 43.95 -21.54 -16.72
N GLY A 384 43.90 -20.25 -16.40
CA GLY A 384 45.00 -19.30 -16.66
C GLY A 384 46.04 -19.22 -15.54
N TRP A 385 46.06 -20.18 -14.62
CA TRP A 385 47.06 -20.30 -13.54
C TRP A 385 47.89 -21.57 -13.71
N TYR A 386 49.14 -21.58 -13.25
CA TYR A 386 49.97 -22.79 -13.20
C TYR A 386 50.34 -23.19 -11.75
N PRO A 387 50.10 -24.45 -11.34
CA PRO A 387 49.31 -25.48 -12.04
C PRO A 387 47.80 -25.20 -12.04
N GLN A 388 47.13 -25.69 -13.09
CA GLN A 388 45.72 -25.46 -13.41
C GLN A 388 44.81 -26.36 -12.59
N GLY A 389 43.71 -25.82 -12.05
CA GLY A 389 42.71 -26.59 -11.31
C GLY A 389 43.16 -27.01 -9.90
N ASN A 390 44.42 -26.83 -9.53
CA ASN A 390 44.91 -27.28 -8.23
C ASN A 390 44.28 -26.50 -7.07
N VAL A 391 44.18 -27.18 -5.92
CA VAL A 391 43.84 -26.55 -4.65
C VAL A 391 45.14 -26.14 -3.94
N PHE A 392 45.21 -24.88 -3.53
CA PHE A 392 46.38 -24.26 -2.91
C PHE A 392 46.08 -23.91 -1.46
N TYR A 393 47.01 -24.26 -0.56
CA TYR A 393 46.99 -23.76 0.81
C TYR A 393 48.36 -23.91 1.49
N LYS A 394 48.82 -22.87 2.23
CA LYS A 394 50.11 -22.86 2.95
C LYS A 394 51.31 -23.31 2.10
N GLY A 395 51.35 -22.89 0.83
CA GLY A 395 52.40 -23.24 -0.13
C GLY A 395 52.31 -24.66 -0.71
N THR A 396 51.35 -25.47 -0.26
CA THR A 396 51.06 -26.79 -0.83
C THR A 396 50.10 -26.66 -2.01
N GLN A 397 50.31 -27.50 -3.03
CA GLN A 397 49.49 -27.55 -4.24
C GLN A 397 49.01 -28.99 -4.43
N THR A 398 47.69 -29.19 -4.51
CA THR A 398 47.10 -30.52 -4.63
C THR A 398 46.37 -30.62 -5.96
N ALA A 399 46.80 -31.55 -6.81
CA ALA A 399 46.21 -31.81 -8.11
C ALA A 399 45.05 -32.80 -8.01
N GLY A 400 44.11 -32.74 -8.97
CA GLY A 400 43.01 -33.70 -9.09
C GLY A 400 41.71 -33.08 -9.59
N ASN A 401 41.53 -31.77 -9.43
CA ASN A 401 40.36 -31.07 -9.95
C ASN A 401 40.55 -30.69 -11.42
N SER A 402 39.42 -30.59 -12.13
CA SER A 402 39.39 -30.06 -13.48
C SER A 402 39.52 -28.53 -13.42
N PRO A 403 40.40 -27.91 -14.22
CA PRO A 403 40.46 -26.45 -14.29
C PRO A 403 39.17 -25.90 -14.88
N PHE A 404 38.65 -24.83 -14.28
CA PHE A 404 37.50 -24.12 -14.81
C PHE A 404 37.93 -23.03 -15.80
N SER A 405 37.07 -22.80 -16.79
CA SER A 405 37.23 -21.85 -17.89
C SER A 405 36.17 -20.75 -17.83
N ILE A 406 36.26 -19.82 -18.78
CA ILE A 406 35.36 -18.66 -18.89
C ILE A 406 33.93 -19.16 -19.10
N ASN A 407 32.96 -18.47 -18.49
CA ASN A 407 31.52 -18.79 -18.53
C ASN A 407 31.13 -20.15 -17.94
N GLN A 408 32.04 -20.88 -17.31
CA GLN A 408 31.66 -22.02 -16.48
C GLN A 408 31.20 -21.53 -15.11
N ILE A 409 30.20 -22.20 -14.55
CA ILE A 409 29.69 -21.90 -13.22
C ILE A 409 30.53 -22.67 -12.21
N ILE A 410 31.20 -21.92 -11.32
CA ILE A 410 31.92 -22.47 -10.19
C ILE A 410 31.01 -22.37 -8.98
N LYS A 411 30.78 -23.50 -8.33
CA LYS A 411 30.12 -23.54 -7.03
C LYS A 411 31.13 -23.91 -5.95
N MET A 412 31.08 -23.19 -4.83
CA MET A 412 31.77 -23.53 -3.59
C MET A 412 30.72 -23.86 -2.53
N GLU A 413 30.80 -25.04 -1.94
CA GLU A 413 29.94 -25.48 -0.84
C GLU A 413 30.76 -25.62 0.44
N TYR A 414 30.52 -24.73 1.40
CA TYR A 414 31.11 -24.79 2.73
C TYR A 414 30.14 -25.48 3.68
N ASP A 415 30.59 -26.54 4.35
CA ASP A 415 29.83 -27.25 5.38
C ASP A 415 30.57 -27.14 6.71
N SER A 416 30.02 -26.35 7.64
CA SER A 416 30.59 -26.17 8.97
C SER A 416 30.51 -27.42 9.85
N TYR A 417 29.51 -28.29 9.64
CA TYR A 417 29.32 -29.52 10.42
C TYR A 417 30.36 -30.57 10.08
N GLN A 418 30.75 -30.64 8.81
CA GLN A 418 31.83 -31.51 8.32
C GLN A 418 33.19 -30.78 8.30
N SER A 419 33.19 -29.46 8.51
CA SER A 419 34.38 -28.59 8.43
C SER A 419 35.06 -28.67 7.05
N THR A 420 34.27 -28.67 5.97
CA THR A 420 34.74 -28.85 4.58
C THR A 420 34.38 -27.71 3.66
N LEU A 421 35.20 -27.50 2.61
CA LEU A 421 34.87 -26.70 1.43
C LEU A 421 35.04 -27.55 0.18
N ILE A 422 33.94 -27.77 -0.54
CA ILE A 422 33.87 -28.60 -1.75
C ILE A 422 33.65 -27.70 -2.97
N PHE A 423 34.32 -28.03 -4.07
CA PHE A 423 34.23 -27.29 -5.33
C PHE A 423 33.41 -28.06 -6.36
N PHE A 424 32.67 -27.34 -7.19
CA PHE A 424 31.98 -27.88 -8.35
C PHE A 424 32.27 -27.00 -9.57
N VAL A 425 32.39 -27.63 -10.74
CA VAL A 425 32.54 -26.96 -12.04
C VAL A 425 31.41 -27.43 -12.94
N ASP A 426 30.55 -26.52 -13.38
CA ASP A 426 29.30 -26.81 -14.12
C ASP A 426 28.46 -27.91 -13.46
N GLY A 427 28.29 -27.80 -12.14
CA GLY A 427 27.52 -28.76 -11.33
C GLY A 427 28.23 -30.09 -11.04
N LYS A 428 29.42 -30.33 -11.61
CA LYS A 428 30.21 -31.54 -11.32
C LYS A 428 31.11 -31.33 -10.11
N GLN A 429 30.87 -32.09 -9.04
CA GLN A 429 31.72 -32.11 -7.85
C GLN A 429 33.17 -32.51 -8.18
N GLN A 430 34.13 -31.80 -7.60
CA GLN A 430 35.56 -32.03 -7.79
C GLN A 430 36.15 -32.87 -6.66
N PRO A 431 37.14 -33.75 -6.94
CA PRO A 431 37.66 -34.71 -5.96
C PRO A 431 38.55 -34.11 -4.87
N VAL A 432 39.21 -32.98 -5.15
CA VAL A 432 40.08 -32.29 -4.19
C VAL A 432 39.28 -31.18 -3.50
N TYR A 433 39.17 -31.28 -2.18
CA TYR A 433 38.42 -30.37 -1.33
C TYR A 433 39.28 -29.94 -0.12
N ILE A 434 38.83 -28.93 0.62
CA ILE A 434 39.51 -28.49 1.85
C ILE A 434 38.76 -29.06 3.05
N SER A 435 39.48 -29.56 4.05
CA SER A 435 38.91 -30.12 5.28
C SER A 435 39.57 -29.57 6.53
N GLY A 436 38.89 -29.68 7.67
CA GLY A 436 39.41 -29.22 8.96
C GLY A 436 39.24 -27.72 9.20
N ILE A 437 38.32 -27.07 8.48
CA ILE A 437 38.03 -25.65 8.62
C ILE A 437 37.30 -25.39 9.93
N LYS A 438 38.04 -25.00 10.98
CA LYS A 438 37.52 -24.68 12.31
C LYS A 438 37.39 -23.18 12.57
N ASP A 439 38.05 -22.38 11.75
CA ASP A 439 38.00 -20.92 11.84
C ASP A 439 36.75 -20.38 11.15
N LYS A 440 36.27 -19.22 11.60
CA LYS A 440 35.34 -18.43 10.78
C LYS A 440 36.04 -18.00 9.50
N VAL A 441 35.36 -18.15 8.37
CA VAL A 441 35.91 -17.86 7.04
C VAL A 441 34.96 -17.03 6.19
N ARG A 442 35.48 -16.42 5.12
CA ARG A 442 34.73 -15.66 4.10
C ARG A 442 35.12 -16.15 2.71
N PHE A 443 34.20 -16.13 1.75
CA PHE A 443 34.52 -16.45 0.35
C PHE A 443 35.38 -15.35 -0.29
N ILE A 444 36.27 -15.74 -1.21
CA ILE A 444 37.17 -14.82 -1.94
C ILE A 444 37.09 -15.01 -3.45
N VAL A 445 37.37 -13.91 -4.15
CA VAL A 445 37.57 -13.87 -5.60
C VAL A 445 38.92 -13.20 -5.89
N HIS A 446 39.76 -13.85 -6.68
CA HIS A 446 41.02 -13.28 -7.17
C HIS A 446 40.97 -13.04 -8.67
N MET A 447 41.54 -11.91 -9.11
CA MET A 447 41.58 -11.51 -10.51
C MET A 447 42.90 -10.80 -10.85
N TYR A 448 43.38 -10.94 -12.09
CA TYR A 448 44.65 -10.35 -12.54
C TYR A 448 44.54 -9.38 -13.74
N TRP A 449 43.79 -9.71 -14.80
CA TRP A 449 43.79 -8.93 -16.05
C TRP A 449 42.79 -7.76 -16.06
N ALA A 450 43.20 -6.58 -16.51
CA ALA A 450 42.25 -5.49 -16.79
C ALA A 450 41.22 -5.92 -17.86
N GLY A 451 39.98 -5.46 -17.73
CA GLY A 451 38.88 -5.80 -18.63
C GLY A 451 38.17 -7.12 -18.30
N SER A 452 38.75 -7.95 -17.42
CA SER A 452 38.09 -9.14 -16.89
C SER A 452 36.93 -8.79 -15.95
N SER A 453 35.95 -9.67 -15.87
CA SER A 453 34.86 -9.55 -14.89
C SER A 453 34.51 -10.89 -14.25
N CYS A 454 34.01 -10.83 -13.02
CA CYS A 454 33.42 -11.94 -12.29
C CYS A 454 31.96 -11.60 -11.98
N LEU A 455 31.03 -12.49 -12.30
CA LEU A 455 29.63 -12.39 -11.90
C LEU A 455 29.38 -13.39 -10.77
N ILE A 456 29.12 -12.87 -9.57
CA ILE A 456 28.62 -13.67 -8.45
C ILE A 456 27.11 -13.81 -8.65
N ARG A 457 26.68 -15.05 -8.88
CA ARG A 457 25.31 -15.40 -9.24
C ARG A 457 24.43 -15.61 -8.01
N SER A 458 24.98 -16.21 -6.95
CA SER A 458 24.22 -16.52 -5.74
C SER A 458 25.11 -16.71 -4.51
N LEU A 459 24.54 -16.41 -3.35
CA LEU A 459 25.05 -16.74 -2.03
C LEU A 459 23.88 -17.23 -1.18
N ASN A 460 23.83 -18.53 -0.93
CA ASN A 460 22.67 -19.17 -0.29
C ASN A 460 23.10 -19.98 0.93
N LYS A 461 22.22 -20.05 1.93
CA LYS A 461 22.32 -21.02 3.02
C LYS A 461 21.50 -22.27 2.68
N LEU A 462 22.13 -23.44 2.65
CA LEU A 462 21.50 -24.70 2.27
C LEU A 462 20.95 -25.45 3.50
N GLU A 463 19.87 -26.20 3.32
CA GLU A 463 19.32 -27.07 4.37
C GLU A 463 20.04 -28.41 4.48
N ALA A 464 20.60 -28.89 3.38
CA ALA A 464 21.33 -30.15 3.28
C ALA A 464 22.50 -29.97 2.29
N PRO A 465 23.59 -30.73 2.46
CA PRO A 465 24.69 -30.70 1.51
C PRO A 465 24.21 -31.22 0.15
N THR A 466 24.74 -30.66 -0.93
CA THR A 466 24.51 -31.19 -2.29
C THR A 466 25.65 -32.08 -2.76
N SER A 467 26.74 -32.09 -1.99
CA SER A 467 27.87 -32.98 -2.19
C SER A 467 27.53 -34.44 -1.90
N GLY A 468 28.17 -35.33 -2.64
CA GLY A 468 28.13 -36.78 -2.46
C GLY A 468 29.53 -37.38 -2.55
N TYR A 469 29.59 -38.71 -2.69
CA TYR A 469 30.86 -39.41 -2.87
C TYR A 469 31.41 -39.24 -4.30
N VAL A 470 32.69 -38.90 -4.40
CA VAL A 470 33.46 -38.86 -5.66
C VAL A 470 34.67 -39.78 -5.55
N ALA A 471 34.97 -40.51 -6.63
CA ALA A 471 36.16 -41.35 -6.68
C ALA A 471 37.44 -40.50 -6.61
N SER A 472 38.48 -41.05 -5.96
CA SER A 472 39.80 -40.39 -5.81
C SER A 472 39.76 -39.09 -5.01
N GLU A 473 38.85 -38.99 -4.04
CA GLU A 473 38.79 -37.86 -3.11
C GLU A 473 40.09 -37.64 -2.36
N GLN A 474 40.52 -36.37 -2.30
CA GLN A 474 41.72 -35.96 -1.59
C GLN A 474 41.46 -34.68 -0.80
N ALA A 475 41.70 -34.72 0.50
CA ALA A 475 41.49 -33.59 1.39
C ALA A 475 42.78 -32.76 1.56
N VAL A 476 42.68 -31.45 1.37
CA VAL A 476 43.69 -30.46 1.75
C VAL A 476 43.38 -29.98 3.16
N GLN A 477 44.33 -30.12 4.09
CA GLN A 477 44.15 -29.74 5.49
C GLN A 477 44.32 -28.23 5.69
N TRP A 478 43.33 -27.59 6.32
CA TRP A 478 43.30 -26.17 6.69
C TRP A 478 44.23 -25.77 7.86
#